data_AF-A0A0D3H1V3-F1
#
_entry.id   AF-A0A0D3H1V3-F1
#
_cell.length_a   1.000
_cell.length_b   1.000
_cell.length_c   1.000
_cell.angle_alpha   90.00
_cell.angle_beta   90.00
_cell.angle_gamma   90.00
#
_symmetry.space_group_name_H-M   'P 1'
#
loop_
_entity.id
_entity.type
_entity.pdbx_description
1 polymer ?
#
loop_
_entity_poly.entity_id
_entity_poly.type
_entity_poly.pdbx_seq_one_letter_code
_entity_poly.pdbx_strand_id
1 'polypeptide(L)'
;MARTEIVKQLWAYIRRNNLQDPNNKRKIICNDELRLVFETDSTDMFKMNKLLAKHIRPLEAKKDSNRDSKKLKPVDSEPISPAETDVNQLPIILSDALVSFFGTGEKEMPSSEAVKRVWDHIKSNNLEDPANPTMILCDSKLKQLFGCESLTAMNRLTGL
;
A
#
# COMPACT_ATOMS: atom_id res chain seq x y z
N MET A 1 -2.66 9.87 -11.74
CA MET A 1 -2.07 9.17 -10.59
C MET A 1 -0.86 9.94 -10.11
N ALA A 2 -0.77 10.24 -8.81
CA ALA A 2 0.39 10.91 -8.25
C ALA A 2 1.60 9.96 -8.21
N ARG A 3 2.81 10.50 -8.39
CA ARG A 3 4.06 9.71 -8.30
C ARG A 3 4.18 8.96 -6.97
N THR A 4 3.75 9.60 -5.88
CA THR A 4 3.69 9.02 -4.53
C THR A 4 2.78 7.80 -4.44
N GLU A 5 1.67 7.80 -5.17
CA GLU A 5 0.74 6.66 -5.23
C GLU A 5 1.39 5.47 -5.94
N ILE A 6 2.07 5.72 -7.06
CA ILE A 6 2.79 4.67 -7.81
C ILE A 6 3.87 4.03 -6.93
N VAL A 7 4.62 4.85 -6.18
CA VAL A 7 5.62 4.36 -5.21
C VAL A 7 4.98 3.50 -4.13
N LYS A 8 3.84 3.94 -3.56
CA LYS A 8 3.10 3.18 -2.54
C LYS A 8 2.63 1.82 -3.05
N GLN A 9 2.02 1.79 -4.24
CA GLN A 9 1.53 0.55 -4.84
C GLN A 9 2.68 -0.41 -5.16
N LEU A 10 3.80 0.13 -5.67
CA LEU A 10 4.98 -0.66 -5.96
C LEU A 10 5.57 -1.29 -4.70
N TRP A 11 5.66 -0.54 -3.60
CA TRP A 11 6.10 -1.08 -2.32
C TRP A 11 5.16 -2.15 -1.76
N ALA A 12 3.85 -1.99 -1.95
CA ALA A 12 2.88 -3.01 -1.59
C ALA A 12 3.10 -4.30 -2.41
N TYR A 13 3.35 -4.16 -3.71
CA TYR A 13 3.65 -5.28 -4.60
C TYR A 13 4.94 -6.00 -4.19
N ILE A 14 6.03 -5.27 -3.94
CA ILE A 14 7.32 -5.83 -3.52
C ILE A 14 7.19 -6.65 -2.23
N ARG A 15 6.43 -6.14 -1.25
CA ARG A 15 6.21 -6.86 0.02
C ARG A 15 5.33 -8.08 -0.15
N ARG A 16 4.24 -7.98 -0.93
CA ARG A 16 3.33 -9.09 -1.20
C ARG A 16 4.04 -10.26 -1.88
N ASN A 17 4.97 -9.97 -2.76
CA ASN A 17 5.74 -10.96 -3.51
C ASN A 17 7.07 -11.35 -2.83
N ASN A 18 7.32 -10.88 -1.60
CA ASN A 18 8.58 -11.11 -0.87
C ASN A 18 9.84 -10.81 -1.70
N LEU A 19 9.78 -9.77 -2.53
CA LEU A 19 10.85 -9.37 -3.45
C LEU A 19 11.95 -8.57 -2.76
N GLN A 20 12.04 -8.58 -1.43
CA GLN A 20 13.15 -7.99 -0.70
C GLN A 20 14.22 -9.05 -0.43
N ASP A 21 15.48 -8.66 -0.52
CA ASP A 21 16.58 -9.54 -0.18
C ASP A 21 16.53 -9.85 1.34
N PRO A 22 16.43 -11.12 1.76
CA PRO A 22 16.30 -11.48 3.18
C PRO A 22 17.54 -11.11 3.99
N ASN A 23 18.71 -10.99 3.35
CA ASN A 23 19.95 -10.58 3.99
C ASN A 23 20.12 -9.05 3.97
N ASN A 24 19.43 -8.34 3.08
CA ASN A 24 19.54 -6.90 2.94
C ASN A 24 18.19 -6.29 2.54
N LYS A 25 17.37 -5.92 3.53
CA LYS A 25 16.03 -5.34 3.36
C LYS A 25 15.99 -4.04 2.53
N ARG A 26 17.14 -3.42 2.24
CA ARG A 26 17.25 -2.23 1.38
C ARG A 26 17.26 -2.59 -0.11
N LYS A 27 17.69 -3.82 -0.42
CA LYS A 27 17.80 -4.36 -1.76
C LYS A 27 16.51 -5.07 -2.14
N ILE A 28 16.03 -4.74 -3.34
CA ILE A 28 14.81 -5.26 -3.94
C ILE A 28 15.24 -6.13 -5.12
N ILE A 29 14.82 -7.38 -5.12
CA ILE A 29 15.04 -8.35 -6.19
C ILE A 29 13.91 -8.17 -7.20
N CYS A 30 14.24 -7.74 -8.41
CA CYS A 30 13.23 -7.55 -9.44
C CYS A 30 12.81 -8.92 -10.00
N ASN A 31 11.51 -9.20 -10.04
CA ASN A 31 10.96 -10.28 -10.84
C ASN A 31 10.78 -9.83 -12.31
N ASP A 32 10.29 -10.70 -13.18
CA ASP A 32 10.10 -10.38 -14.61
C ASP A 32 9.31 -9.09 -14.86
N GLU A 33 8.24 -8.83 -14.09
CA GLU A 33 7.43 -7.61 -14.22
C GLU A 33 8.22 -6.35 -13.84
N LEU A 34 8.93 -6.40 -12.71
CA LEU A 34 9.78 -5.29 -12.28
C LEU A 34 10.99 -5.11 -13.19
N ARG A 35 11.51 -6.19 -13.79
CA ARG A 35 12.64 -6.13 -14.72
C ARG A 35 12.23 -5.49 -16.05
N LEU A 36 10.98 -5.67 -16.48
CA LEU A 36 10.43 -4.99 -17.66
C LEU A 36 10.33 -3.47 -17.47
N VAL A 37 9.98 -3.04 -16.24
CA VAL A 37 9.84 -1.61 -15.92
C VAL A 37 11.20 -0.96 -15.60
N PHE A 38 12.02 -1.63 -14.81
CA PHE A 38 13.26 -1.05 -14.28
C PHE A 38 14.51 -1.43 -15.06
N GLU A 39 14.41 -2.38 -16.00
CA GLU A 39 15.52 -2.87 -16.83
C GLU A 39 16.73 -3.30 -15.98
N THR A 40 16.49 -3.77 -14.75
CA THR A 40 17.53 -4.18 -13.79
C THR A 40 17.08 -5.42 -13.01
N ASP A 41 17.99 -6.33 -12.73
CA ASP A 41 17.72 -7.55 -11.95
C ASP A 41 17.55 -7.27 -10.45
N SER A 42 18.15 -6.19 -9.96
CA SER A 42 17.92 -5.73 -8.61
C SER A 42 18.01 -4.21 -8.51
N THR A 43 17.23 -3.65 -7.60
CA THR A 43 17.21 -2.23 -7.30
C THR A 43 17.32 -2.01 -5.79
N ASP A 44 17.45 -0.75 -5.40
CA ASP A 44 17.54 -0.34 -4.02
C ASP A 44 16.53 0.78 -3.78
N MET A 45 16.08 0.96 -2.53
CA MET A 45 15.13 2.00 -2.14
C MET A 45 15.48 3.39 -2.70
N PHE A 46 16.77 3.76 -2.78
CA PHE A 46 17.21 5.04 -3.33
C PHE A 46 17.20 5.07 -4.87
N LYS A 47 17.52 3.95 -5.52
CA LYS A 47 17.54 3.85 -6.99
C LYS A 47 16.14 3.80 -7.58
N MET A 48 15.20 3.17 -6.88
CA MET A 48 13.81 3.02 -7.33
C MET A 48 13.16 4.39 -7.63
N ASN A 49 13.36 5.38 -6.76
CA ASN A 49 12.78 6.72 -6.96
C ASN A 49 13.31 7.39 -8.23
N LYS A 50 14.59 7.17 -8.57
CA LYS A 50 15.23 7.68 -9.80
C LYS A 50 14.73 6.97 -11.05
N LEU A 51 14.54 5.65 -10.99
CA LEU A 51 14.01 4.88 -12.10
C LEU A 51 12.56 5.30 -12.39
N LEU A 52 11.72 5.41 -11.36
CA LEU A 52 10.35 5.87 -11.51
C LEU A 52 10.25 7.28 -12.11
N ALA A 53 11.18 8.18 -11.82
CA ALA A 53 11.21 9.51 -12.44
C ALA A 53 11.41 9.47 -13.97
N LYS A 54 12.04 8.42 -14.52
CA LYS A 54 12.18 8.23 -15.97
C LYS A 54 10.86 7.83 -16.65
N HIS A 55 10.01 7.08 -15.93
CA HIS A 55 8.75 6.56 -16.46
C HIS A 55 7.54 7.46 -16.11
N ILE A 56 7.62 8.21 -15.01
CA ILE A 56 6.58 9.14 -14.56
C ILE A 56 6.98 10.55 -15.01
N ARG A 57 6.79 10.82 -16.31
CA ARG A 57 6.89 12.18 -16.84
C ARG A 57 5.54 12.90 -16.63
N PRO A 58 5.53 14.14 -16.11
CA PRO A 58 4.38 15.02 -16.25
C PRO A 58 4.08 15.15 -17.75
N LEU A 59 2.82 15.07 -18.14
CA LEU A 59 2.40 15.09 -19.53
C LEU A 59 2.63 16.47 -20.15
N GLU A 60 3.88 16.78 -20.50
CA GLU A 60 4.24 17.76 -21.52
C GLU A 60 5.35 17.17 -22.40
N ALA A 61 5.23 17.49 -23.68
CA ALA A 61 5.63 16.65 -24.80
C ALA A 61 7.14 16.60 -25.11
N LYS A 62 7.48 15.52 -25.85
CA LYS A 62 8.61 15.30 -26.79
C LYS A 62 9.79 14.42 -26.30
N LYS A 63 10.01 13.35 -27.09
CA LYS A 63 11.26 12.76 -27.65
C LYS A 63 12.57 12.98 -26.86
N ASP A 64 13.50 12.05 -26.71
CA ASP A 64 13.99 11.00 -27.60
C ASP A 64 14.94 10.07 -26.79
N SER A 65 15.08 8.82 -27.24
CA SER A 65 16.27 7.95 -27.31
C SER A 65 17.49 8.06 -26.35
N ASN A 66 17.93 6.87 -25.92
CA ASN A 66 19.31 6.34 -26.04
C ASN A 66 20.04 5.87 -24.76
N ARG A 67 20.72 4.75 -24.98
CA ARG A 67 21.53 3.80 -24.24
C ARG A 67 22.70 4.39 -23.43
N ASP A 68 23.15 3.54 -22.49
CA ASP A 68 24.55 3.33 -22.07
C ASP A 68 25.15 4.14 -20.89
N SER A 69 25.61 3.35 -19.90
CA SER A 69 26.87 3.49 -19.15
C SER A 69 27.15 4.66 -18.18
N LYS A 70 27.61 4.21 -17.01
CA LYS A 70 28.74 4.73 -16.20
C LYS A 70 28.63 6.11 -15.52
N LYS A 71 28.67 5.99 -14.19
CA LYS A 71 29.65 6.64 -13.27
C LYS A 71 29.32 8.08 -12.79
N LEU A 72 29.61 8.25 -11.49
CA LEU A 72 29.93 9.48 -10.73
C LEU A 72 28.80 10.12 -9.89
N LYS A 73 29.07 10.14 -8.56
CA LYS A 73 28.67 11.12 -7.51
C LYS A 73 29.07 12.56 -7.95
N PRO A 74 28.68 13.69 -7.29
CA PRO A 74 28.25 13.88 -5.88
C PRO A 74 27.18 14.98 -5.63
N VAL A 75 26.89 15.23 -4.33
CA VAL A 75 26.54 16.52 -3.69
C VAL A 75 25.14 17.09 -4.02
N ASP A 76 24.19 17.09 -3.09
CA ASP A 76 24.04 17.92 -1.87
C ASP A 76 22.92 18.96 -2.13
N SER A 77 21.92 18.97 -1.24
CA SER A 77 20.93 20.02 -0.97
C SER A 77 19.59 19.38 -0.55
N GLU A 78 19.46 19.11 0.75
CA GLU A 78 18.20 19.31 1.47
C GLU A 78 17.89 20.83 1.55
N PRO A 79 16.72 21.28 2.05
CA PRO A 79 15.45 20.58 2.33
C PRO A 79 14.25 21.33 1.70
N ILE A 80 13.01 20.85 1.86
CA ILE A 80 11.77 21.62 2.15
C ILE A 80 10.62 20.60 2.25
N SER A 81 10.11 20.41 3.47
CA SER A 81 8.84 19.74 3.79
C SER A 81 7.64 20.60 3.36
N PRO A 82 6.49 19.99 3.03
CA PRO A 82 5.23 20.53 3.57
C PRO A 82 4.24 19.46 4.05
N ALA A 83 3.90 19.61 5.33
CA ALA A 83 2.59 19.48 5.97
C ALA A 83 1.74 18.21 5.76
N GLU A 84 1.58 17.52 6.88
CA GLU A 84 0.64 16.44 7.16
C GLU A 84 -0.79 16.99 7.18
N THR A 85 -1.67 16.46 6.34
CA THR A 85 -3.13 16.64 6.49
C THR A 85 -3.72 15.26 6.76
N ASP A 86 -4.21 15.10 7.98
CA ASP A 86 -4.83 13.90 8.52
C ASP A 86 -6.01 13.44 7.64
N VAL A 87 -5.77 12.41 6.84
CA VAL A 87 -6.73 11.79 5.90
C VAL A 87 -7.80 10.95 6.63
N ASN A 88 -7.85 10.99 7.97
CA ASN A 88 -8.60 10.06 8.80
C ASN A 88 -10.02 10.54 9.18
N GLN A 89 -10.40 11.75 8.74
CA GLN A 89 -11.67 12.39 9.13
C GLN A 89 -12.67 12.65 8.00
N LEU A 90 -12.37 12.34 6.74
CA LEU A 90 -13.36 12.57 5.66
C LEU A 90 -14.44 11.47 5.66
N PRO A 91 -15.74 11.84 5.58
CA PRO A 91 -16.84 10.89 5.46
C PRO A 91 -16.76 10.18 4.11
N ILE A 92 -16.75 8.85 4.16
CA ILE A 92 -16.80 7.98 2.99
C ILE A 92 -18.22 7.46 2.79
N ILE A 93 -18.64 7.35 1.52
CA ILE A 93 -19.91 6.71 1.17
C ILE A 93 -19.71 5.20 1.30
N LEU A 94 -20.54 4.57 2.11
CA LEU A 94 -20.48 3.13 2.35
C LEU A 94 -21.08 2.36 1.18
N SER A 95 -20.48 1.21 0.85
CA SER A 95 -21.10 0.24 -0.05
C SER A 95 -22.27 -0.45 0.64
N ASP A 96 -23.22 -0.96 -0.14
CA ASP A 96 -24.40 -1.70 0.36
C ASP A 96 -24.00 -2.84 1.32
N ALA A 97 -22.88 -3.51 1.04
CA ALA A 97 -22.32 -4.54 1.91
C ALA A 97 -21.87 -4.01 3.28
N LEU A 98 -21.22 -2.83 3.36
CA LEU A 98 -20.87 -2.21 4.66
C LEU A 98 -22.11 -1.72 5.40
N VAL A 99 -23.09 -1.13 4.69
CA VAL A 99 -24.35 -0.68 5.29
C VAL A 99 -25.11 -1.86 5.90
N SER A 100 -25.20 -2.97 5.14
CA SER A 100 -25.79 -4.23 5.60
C SER A 100 -25.03 -4.84 6.78
N PHE A 101 -23.69 -4.78 6.75
CA PHE A 101 -22.84 -5.28 7.84
C PHE A 101 -23.10 -4.54 9.16
N PHE A 102 -23.20 -3.20 9.11
CA PHE A 102 -23.45 -2.39 10.31
C PHE A 102 -24.91 -2.44 10.77
N GLY A 103 -25.87 -2.60 9.85
CA GLY A 103 -27.30 -2.68 10.18
C GLY A 103 -27.89 -1.38 10.75
N THR A 104 -27.13 -0.28 10.77
CA THR A 104 -27.56 1.02 11.34
C THR A 104 -28.31 1.90 10.33
N GLY A 105 -28.35 1.53 9.05
CA GLY A 105 -29.00 2.32 7.98
C GLY A 105 -28.24 3.59 7.59
N GLU A 106 -27.07 3.83 8.18
CA GLU A 106 -26.17 4.93 7.85
C GLU A 106 -25.47 4.66 6.52
N LYS A 107 -25.56 5.60 5.57
CA LYS A 107 -24.95 5.48 4.23
C LYS A 107 -23.60 6.18 4.12
N GLU A 108 -23.22 6.93 5.15
CA GLU A 108 -22.02 7.75 5.19
C GLU A 108 -21.43 7.71 6.60
N MET A 109 -20.12 7.50 6.70
CA MET A 109 -19.39 7.58 7.97
C MET A 109 -17.90 7.83 7.72
N PRO A 110 -17.15 8.38 8.68
CA PRO A 110 -15.71 8.50 8.58
C PRO A 110 -15.04 7.13 8.41
N SER A 111 -13.96 7.07 7.63
CA SER A 111 -13.21 5.82 7.43
C SER A 111 -12.69 5.24 8.75
N SER A 112 -12.32 6.08 9.71
CA SER A 112 -11.94 5.66 11.07
C SER A 112 -13.05 4.93 11.80
N GLU A 113 -14.29 5.44 11.71
CA GLU A 113 -15.44 4.87 12.37
C GLU A 113 -15.84 3.53 11.73
N ALA A 114 -15.77 3.43 10.39
CA ALA A 114 -16.01 2.17 9.69
C ALA A 114 -15.01 1.09 10.11
N VAL A 115 -13.71 1.43 10.16
CA VAL A 115 -12.65 0.51 10.61
C VAL A 115 -12.86 0.10 12.06
N LYS A 116 -13.19 1.05 12.95
CA LYS A 116 -13.46 0.76 14.37
C LYS A 116 -14.60 -0.24 14.54
N ARG A 117 -15.73 -0.06 13.84
CA ARG A 117 -16.87 -0.97 13.95
C ARG A 117 -16.59 -2.37 13.42
N VAL A 118 -15.83 -2.48 12.33
CA VAL A 118 -15.36 -3.79 11.83
C VAL A 118 -14.46 -4.46 12.88
N TRP A 119 -13.56 -3.71 13.51
CA TRP A 119 -12.66 -4.24 14.55
C TRP A 119 -13.39 -4.64 15.83
N ASP A 120 -14.38 -3.86 16.24
CA ASP A 120 -15.24 -4.16 17.38
C ASP A 120 -15.99 -5.47 17.16
N HIS A 121 -16.54 -5.69 15.96
CA HIS A 121 -17.18 -6.96 15.60
C HIS A 121 -16.19 -8.14 15.66
N ILE A 122 -14.97 -7.98 15.15
CA ILE A 122 -13.93 -9.01 15.20
C ILE A 122 -13.61 -9.41 16.64
N LYS A 123 -13.40 -8.43 17.52
CA LYS A 123 -13.07 -8.66 18.93
C LYS A 123 -14.24 -9.23 19.73
N SER A 124 -15.42 -8.64 19.57
CA SER A 124 -16.65 -9.08 20.25
C SER A 124 -17.01 -10.53 19.90
N ASN A 125 -16.68 -11.00 18.70
CA ASN A 125 -16.91 -12.37 18.25
C ASN A 125 -15.68 -13.28 18.37
N ASN A 126 -14.57 -12.81 18.95
CA ASN A 126 -13.31 -13.56 19.10
C ASN A 126 -12.84 -14.21 17.79
N LEU A 127 -12.90 -13.45 16.70
CA LEU A 127 -12.56 -13.93 15.35
C LEU A 127 -11.06 -13.91 15.07
N GLU A 128 -10.25 -13.39 15.99
CA GLU A 128 -8.79 -13.45 15.92
C GLU A 128 -8.30 -14.85 16.29
N ASP A 129 -7.37 -15.38 15.51
CA ASP A 129 -6.77 -16.69 15.77
C ASP A 129 -5.87 -16.62 17.03
N PRO A 130 -6.10 -17.44 18.06
CA PRO A 130 -5.33 -17.39 19.30
C PRO A 130 -3.87 -17.83 19.13
N ALA A 131 -3.55 -18.61 18.10
CA ALA A 131 -2.19 -18.99 17.75
C ALA A 131 -1.53 -17.96 16.80
N ASN A 132 -2.33 -17.17 16.07
CA ASN A 132 -1.86 -16.11 15.20
C ASN A 132 -2.73 -14.84 15.32
N PRO A 133 -2.35 -13.87 16.17
CA PRO A 133 -3.14 -12.64 16.37
C PRO A 133 -3.17 -11.74 15.13
N THR A 134 -2.41 -12.06 14.09
CA THR A 134 -2.48 -11.36 12.80
C THR A 134 -3.45 -12.03 11.83
N MET A 135 -4.08 -13.15 12.19
CA MET A 135 -5.00 -13.90 11.36
C MET A 135 -6.42 -13.75 11.91
N ILE A 136 -7.32 -13.20 11.10
CA ILE A 136 -8.74 -13.04 11.40
C ILE A 136 -9.50 -14.10 10.62
N LEU A 137 -10.28 -14.90 11.31
CA LEU A 137 -11.21 -15.86 10.73
C LEU A 137 -12.52 -15.14 10.42
N CYS A 138 -12.87 -15.06 9.13
CA CYS A 138 -14.06 -14.33 8.73
C CYS A 138 -15.31 -15.14 9.10
N ASP A 139 -16.21 -14.52 9.87
CA ASP A 139 -17.55 -15.02 10.10
C ASP A 139 -18.45 -14.76 8.88
N SER A 140 -19.70 -15.20 8.92
CA SER A 140 -20.64 -15.02 7.81
C SER A 140 -20.76 -13.56 7.35
N LYS A 141 -20.68 -12.60 8.27
CA LYS A 141 -20.76 -11.17 7.97
C LYS A 141 -19.48 -10.65 7.32
N LEU A 142 -18.30 -10.97 7.87
CA LEU A 142 -17.02 -10.60 7.27
C LEU A 142 -16.80 -11.29 5.93
N LYS A 143 -17.27 -12.54 5.76
CA LYS A 143 -17.25 -13.25 4.48
C LYS A 143 -18.13 -12.54 3.44
N GLN A 144 -19.31 -12.06 3.81
CA GLN A 144 -20.13 -11.25 2.89
C GLN A 144 -19.46 -9.91 2.55
N LEU A 145 -18.76 -9.30 3.50
CA LEU A 145 -18.13 -8.00 3.30
C LEU A 145 -16.84 -8.06 2.47
N PHE A 146 -15.97 -9.04 2.74
CA PHE A 146 -14.64 -9.16 2.14
C PHE A 146 -14.53 -10.28 1.09
N GLY A 147 -15.47 -11.22 1.05
CA GLY A 147 -15.45 -12.36 0.14
C GLY A 147 -14.39 -13.42 0.47
N CYS A 148 -13.72 -13.32 1.62
CA CYS A 148 -12.60 -14.16 2.02
C CYS A 148 -12.92 -14.94 3.30
N GLU A 149 -12.37 -16.14 3.45
CA GLU A 149 -12.57 -16.96 4.64
C GLU A 149 -11.64 -16.59 5.81
N SER A 150 -10.50 -15.99 5.49
CA SER A 150 -9.58 -15.44 6.47
C SER A 150 -8.88 -14.20 5.92
N LEU A 151 -8.47 -13.31 6.82
CA LEU A 151 -7.82 -12.06 6.50
C LEU A 151 -6.60 -11.90 7.40
N THR A 152 -5.49 -11.40 6.85
CA THR A 152 -4.33 -11.03 7.68
C THR A 152 -4.50 -9.58 8.14
N ALA A 153 -4.65 -9.38 9.44
CA ALA A 153 -4.53 -8.11 10.13
C ALA A 153 -3.08 -7.59 10.04
N MET A 154 -2.67 -7.10 8.88
CA MET A 154 -1.47 -6.27 8.80
C MET A 154 -1.74 -4.97 9.57
N ASN A 155 -0.73 -4.45 10.27
CA ASN A 155 -0.66 -3.20 11.08
C ASN A 155 -1.15 -1.88 10.39
N ARG A 156 -1.97 -1.95 9.33
CA ARG A 156 -2.58 -0.81 8.65
C ARG A 156 -3.93 -0.38 9.21
N LEU A 157 -4.59 -1.19 10.04
CA LEU A 157 -5.88 -0.81 10.65
C LEU A 157 -5.71 -0.19 12.05
N THR A 158 -4.53 -0.29 12.66
CA THR A 158 -4.22 0.20 14.01
C THR A 158 -3.03 1.17 14.05
N GLY A 159 -2.72 1.82 12.93
CA GLY A 159 -1.69 2.86 12.88
C GLY A 159 -2.25 4.22 13.25
N LEU A 160 -2.40 4.47 14.55
CA LEU A 160 -2.17 5.79 15.14
C LEU A 160 -0.65 6.04 15.18
#